data_AF-A0A3B9Z0E6-F1
#
_entry.id   AF-A0A3B9Z0E6-F1
#
_cell.length_a   1.000
_cell.length_b   1.000
_cell.length_c   1.000
_cell.angle_alpha   90.00
_cell.angle_beta   90.00
_cell.angle_gamma   90.00
#
_symmetry.space_group_name_H-M   'P 1'
#
loop_
_entity.id
_entity.type
_entity.pdbx_description
1 polymer ?
#
loop_
_entity_poly.entity_id
_entity_poly.type
_entity_poly.pdbx_seq_one_letter_code
_entity_poly.pdbx_strand_id
1 'polypeptide(L)'
;MYRLLATVDPAELDAYCTDHVGALRDHDARTNGDLCQTLEVYLRCGGRPQEAASLLHTHRNTVLYRIERIEEILGINVRDPETQLILSIALRSLSMISDSIARANNASR
;
A
#
# COMPACT_ATOMS: atom_id res chain seq x y z
N MET A 1 -11.93 7.29 -11.95
CA MET A 1 -11.62 5.85 -11.87
C MET A 1 -12.03 5.21 -10.54
N TYR A 2 -11.92 5.89 -9.39
CA TYR A 2 -12.24 5.29 -8.07
C TYR A 2 -13.64 5.59 -7.51
N ARG A 3 -14.64 5.85 -8.38
CA ARG A 3 -16.00 6.21 -7.93
C ARG A 3 -16.65 5.10 -7.11
N LEU A 4 -16.34 3.84 -7.40
CA LEU A 4 -16.87 2.69 -6.68
C LEU A 4 -16.34 2.62 -5.24
N LEU A 5 -15.06 2.92 -5.02
CA LEU A 5 -14.49 2.94 -3.66
C LEU A 5 -15.09 4.05 -2.81
N ALA A 6 -15.50 5.17 -3.43
CA ALA A 6 -16.17 6.28 -2.73
C ALA A 6 -17.61 5.98 -2.31
N THR A 7 -18.21 4.87 -2.75
CA THR A 7 -19.55 4.45 -2.32
C THR A 7 -19.52 3.42 -1.19
N VAL A 8 -18.34 2.89 -0.85
CA VAL A 8 -18.15 1.95 0.26
C VAL A 8 -18.13 2.75 1.57
N ASP A 9 -18.68 2.17 2.63
CA ASP A 9 -18.64 2.76 3.96
C ASP A 9 -17.17 2.99 4.39
N PRO A 10 -16.79 4.21 4.83
CA PRO A 10 -15.45 4.48 5.34
C PRO A 10 -14.97 3.49 6.41
N ALA A 11 -15.86 3.00 7.28
CA ALA A 11 -15.50 2.03 8.31
C ALA A 11 -15.15 0.65 7.72
N GLU A 12 -15.89 0.21 6.70
CA GLU A 12 -15.60 -1.03 5.99
C GLU A 12 -14.30 -0.91 5.19
N LEU A 13 -14.04 0.28 4.63
CA LEU A 13 -12.81 0.57 3.91
C LEU A 13 -11.58 0.56 4.83
N ASP A 14 -11.70 1.12 6.04
CA ASP A 14 -10.65 1.11 7.05
C ASP A 14 -10.37 -0.31 7.59
N ALA A 15 -11.43 -1.09 7.82
CA ALA A 15 -11.31 -2.51 8.18
C ALA A 15 -10.57 -3.29 7.08
N TYR A 16 -10.97 -3.11 5.81
CA TYR A 16 -10.29 -3.74 4.67
C TYR A 16 -8.80 -3.37 4.61
N CYS A 17 -8.46 -2.11 4.84
CA CYS A 17 -7.06 -1.67 4.87
C CYS A 17 -6.29 -2.29 6.05
N THR A 18 -6.93 -2.37 7.22
CA THR A 18 -6.34 -2.98 8.41
C THR A 18 -6.04 -4.46 8.18
N ASP A 19 -6.98 -5.20 7.59
CA ASP A 19 -6.85 -6.63 7.32
C ASP A 19 -5.70 -6.96 6.34
N HIS A 20 -5.47 -6.10 5.35
CA HIS A 20 -4.57 -6.43 4.24
C HIS A 20 -3.19 -5.77 4.34
N VAL A 21 -3.11 -4.58 4.92
CA VAL A 21 -1.84 -3.82 5.00
C VAL A 21 -1.59 -3.24 6.40
N GLY A 22 -2.46 -3.50 7.39
CA GLY A 22 -2.30 -3.00 8.76
C GLY A 22 -0.99 -3.45 9.40
N ALA A 23 -0.65 -4.74 9.31
CA ALA A 23 0.59 -5.28 9.84
C ALA A 23 1.85 -4.63 9.20
N LEU A 24 1.76 -4.25 7.92
CA LEU A 24 2.85 -3.58 7.22
C LEU A 24 2.98 -2.11 7.66
N ARG A 25 1.86 -1.40 7.84
CA ARG A 25 1.85 -0.04 8.38
C ARG A 25 2.43 0.01 9.78
N ASP A 26 2.05 -0.93 10.63
CA ASP A 26 2.57 -1.05 11.98
C ASP A 26 4.07 -1.35 11.99
N HIS A 27 4.55 -2.15 11.03
CA HIS A 27 5.97 -2.39 10.85
C HIS A 27 6.71 -1.09 10.51
N ASP A 28 6.28 -0.36 9.48
CA ASP A 28 6.90 0.90 9.07
C ASP A 28 6.88 1.94 10.19
N ALA A 29 5.79 2.05 10.95
CA ALA A 29 5.68 2.95 12.09
C ALA A 29 6.69 2.63 13.20
N ARG A 30 6.97 1.35 13.45
CA ARG A 30 7.94 0.92 14.48
C ARG A 30 9.40 1.05 14.03
N THR A 31 9.67 0.85 12.75
CA THR A 31 11.05 0.83 12.21
C THR A 31 11.44 2.13 11.53
N ASN A 32 10.50 3.07 11.40
CA ASN A 32 10.63 4.25 10.54
C ASN A 32 10.99 3.84 9.09
N GLY A 33 10.35 2.76 8.62
CA GLY A 33 10.55 2.14 7.32
C GLY A 33 9.66 2.68 6.22
N ASP A 34 9.86 2.17 5.00
CA ASP A 34 9.19 2.59 3.77
C ASP A 34 8.67 1.39 2.95
N LEU A 35 8.28 0.29 3.61
CA LEU A 35 7.81 -0.91 2.93
C LEU A 35 6.43 -0.70 2.28
N CYS A 36 5.52 0.05 2.90
CA CYS A 36 4.26 0.44 2.29
C CYS A 36 4.47 1.21 0.98
N GLN A 37 5.41 2.17 0.96
CA GLN A 37 5.76 2.93 -0.24
C GLN A 37 6.39 2.01 -1.31
N THR A 38 7.26 1.10 -0.88
CA THR A 38 7.89 0.12 -1.79
C THR A 38 6.83 -0.76 -2.45
N LEU A 39 5.88 -1.27 -1.66
CA LEU A 39 4.78 -2.10 -2.16
C LEU A 39 3.90 -1.32 -3.15
N GLU A 40 3.53 -0.09 -2.82
CA GLU A 40 2.73 0.77 -3.71
C GLU A 40 3.41 0.96 -5.07
N VAL A 41 4.69 1.31 -5.08
CA VAL A 41 5.45 1.53 -6.32
C VAL A 41 5.61 0.22 -7.09
N TYR A 42 5.90 -0.88 -6.41
CA TYR A 42 6.01 -2.20 -7.03
C TYR A 42 4.72 -2.62 -7.73
N LEU A 43 3.56 -2.46 -7.07
CA LEU A 43 2.25 -2.78 -7.64
C LEU A 43 1.89 -1.87 -8.80
N ARG A 44 2.17 -0.56 -8.70
CA ARG A 44 2.00 0.40 -9.80
C ARG A 44 2.84 0.05 -11.03
N CYS A 45 4.00 -0.58 -10.84
CA CYS A 45 4.84 -1.10 -11.91
C CYS A 45 4.38 -2.47 -12.44
N GLY A 46 3.25 -3.00 -11.99
CA GLY A 46 2.75 -4.32 -12.40
C GLY A 46 3.61 -5.47 -11.86
N GLY A 47 4.18 -5.30 -10.66
CA GLY A 47 5.02 -6.30 -10.03
C GLY A 47 6.40 -6.47 -10.68
N ARG A 48 6.90 -5.45 -11.39
CA ARG A 48 8.22 -5.47 -12.05
C ARG A 48 9.28 -4.82 -11.15
N PRO A 49 10.19 -5.58 -10.51
CA PRO A 49 11.16 -5.03 -9.56
C PRO A 49 12.13 -4.04 -10.18
N GLN A 50 12.50 -4.21 -11.46
CA GLN A 50 13.43 -3.33 -12.15
C GLN A 50 12.85 -1.92 -12.33
N GLU A 51 11.57 -1.82 -12.70
CA GLU A 51 10.90 -0.53 -12.88
C GLU A 51 10.66 0.15 -11.54
N ALA A 52 10.24 -0.62 -10.53
CA ALA A 52 10.06 -0.11 -9.18
C ALA A 52 11.36 0.42 -8.59
N ALA A 53 12.48 -0.26 -8.82
CA ALA A 53 13.80 0.17 -8.36
C ALA A 53 14.21 1.52 -8.95
N SER A 54 13.93 1.74 -10.25
CA SER A 54 14.18 3.03 -10.91
C SER A 54 13.37 4.17 -10.29
N LEU A 55 12.09 3.93 -9.95
CA LEU A 55 11.22 4.93 -9.32
C LEU A 55 11.55 5.18 -7.84
N LEU A 56 12.03 4.17 -7.13
CA LEU A 56 12.45 4.26 -5.73
C LEU A 56 13.91 4.72 -5.58
N HIS A 57 14.61 5.01 -6.69
CA HIS A 57 16.02 5.36 -6.70
C HIS A 57 16.90 4.37 -5.93
N THR A 58 16.64 3.08 -6.12
CA THR A 58 17.34 1.98 -5.44
C THR A 58 17.76 0.88 -6.41
N HIS A 59 18.31 -0.22 -5.91
CA HIS A 59 18.70 -1.37 -6.73
C HIS A 59 17.58 -2.42 -6.79
N ARG A 60 17.50 -3.15 -7.92
CA ARG A 60 16.53 -4.26 -8.11
C ARG A 60 16.54 -5.25 -6.96
N ASN A 61 17.73 -5.63 -6.48
CA ASN A 61 17.87 -6.59 -5.38
C ASN A 61 17.30 -6.04 -4.06
N THR A 62 17.41 -4.74 -3.82
CA THR A 62 16.80 -4.09 -2.65
C THR A 62 15.29 -4.16 -2.72
N VAL A 63 14.69 -3.95 -3.89
CA VAL A 63 13.23 -4.13 -4.08
C VAL A 63 12.83 -5.58 -3.83
N LEU A 64 13.55 -6.55 -4.39
CA LEU A 64 13.27 -7.97 -4.17
C LEU A 64 13.31 -8.35 -2.69
N TYR A 65 14.37 -7.93 -1.98
CA TYR A 65 14.48 -8.14 -0.54
C TYR A 65 13.32 -7.51 0.24
N ARG A 66 12.93 -6.28 -0.11
CA ARG A 66 11.79 -5.61 0.52
C ARG A 66 10.48 -6.34 0.23
N ILE A 67 10.28 -6.86 -0.99
CA ILE A 67 9.09 -7.67 -1.33
C ILE A 67 9.08 -8.97 -0.53
N GLU A 68 10.19 -9.69 -0.43
CA GLU A 68 10.30 -10.89 0.41
C GLU A 68 9.97 -10.56 1.88
N ARG A 69 10.48 -9.43 2.38
CA ARG A 69 10.16 -8.97 3.73
C ARG A 69 8.68 -8.64 3.92
N ILE A 70 8.03 -8.05 2.91
CA ILE A 70 6.59 -7.78 2.92
C ILE A 70 5.81 -9.10 2.95
N GLU A 71 6.19 -10.09 2.14
CA GLU A 71 5.58 -11.42 2.10
C GLU A 71 5.68 -12.11 3.47
N GLU A 72 6.82 -12.00 4.17
CA GLU A 72 6.99 -12.50 5.54
C GLU A 72 6.08 -11.80 6.56
N ILE A 73 5.94 -10.47 6.46
CA ILE A 73 5.15 -9.68 7.41
C ILE A 73 3.65 -9.97 7.23
N LEU A 74 3.20 -10.08 5.99
CA LEU A 74 1.79 -10.27 5.66
C LEU A 74 1.38 -11.74 5.60
N GLY A 75 2.33 -12.67 5.48
CA GLY A 75 2.04 -14.09 5.34
C GLY A 75 1.35 -14.46 4.02
N ILE A 76 1.58 -13.68 2.97
CA ILE A 76 0.94 -13.83 1.65
C ILE A 76 1.98 -13.82 0.53
N ASN A 77 1.60 -14.32 -0.64
CA ASN A 77 2.40 -14.24 -1.86
C ASN A 77 2.08 -12.95 -2.63
N VAL A 78 2.92 -11.93 -2.53
CA VAL A 78 2.71 -10.62 -3.17
C VAL A 78 2.89 -10.69 -4.70
N ARG A 79 3.43 -11.80 -5.23
CA ARG A 79 3.58 -12.01 -6.68
C ARG A 79 2.33 -12.61 -7.33
N ASP A 80 1.41 -13.12 -6.53
CA ASP A 80 0.13 -13.60 -7.04
C ASP A 80 -0.74 -12.43 -7.56
N PRO A 81 -1.26 -12.49 -8.80
CA PRO A 81 -2.01 -11.37 -9.38
C PRO A 81 -3.26 -10.96 -8.59
N GLU A 82 -3.96 -11.90 -7.98
CA GLU A 82 -5.15 -11.61 -7.17
C GLU A 82 -4.75 -10.87 -5.90
N THR A 83 -3.68 -11.34 -5.24
CA THR A 83 -3.08 -10.67 -4.09
C THR A 83 -2.61 -9.25 -4.44
N GLN A 84 -2.00 -9.04 -5.61
CA GLN A 84 -1.61 -7.71 -6.08
C GLN A 84 -2.80 -6.77 -6.25
N LEU A 85 -3.91 -7.25 -6.79
CA LEU A 85 -5.13 -6.46 -6.94
C LEU A 85 -5.69 -6.04 -5.58
N ILE A 86 -5.82 -7.00 -4.66
CA ILE A 86 -6.30 -6.80 -3.28
C ILE A 86 -5.44 -5.73 -2.57
N LEU A 87 -4.12 -5.89 -2.59
CA LEU A 87 -3.19 -4.94 -1.96
C LEU A 87 -3.23 -3.56 -2.62
N SER A 88 -3.40 -3.51 -3.95
CA SER A 88 -3.53 -2.24 -4.68
C SER A 88 -4.78 -1.47 -4.25
N ILE A 89 -5.89 -2.17 -4.03
CA ILE A 89 -7.13 -1.56 -3.53
C ILE A 89 -6.90 -1.05 -2.11
N ALA A 90 -6.34 -1.87 -1.22
CA ALA A 90 -6.09 -1.48 0.17
C ALA A 90 -5.20 -0.23 0.28
N LEU A 91 -4.07 -0.18 -0.43
CA LEU A 91 -3.17 0.98 -0.42
C LEU A 91 -3.82 2.24 -1.00
N ARG A 92 -4.63 2.09 -2.06
CA ARG A 92 -5.32 3.24 -2.66
C ARG A 92 -6.39 3.81 -1.74
N SER A 93 -7.10 2.95 -1.04
CA SER A 93 -8.11 3.32 -0.07
C SER A 93 -7.53 4.12 1.09
N LEU A 94 -6.34 3.76 1.58
CA LEU A 94 -5.60 4.53 2.59
C LEU A 94 -5.28 5.96 2.13
N SER A 95 -4.85 6.11 0.88
CA SER A 95 -4.57 7.44 0.32
C SER A 95 -5.83 8.31 0.30
N MET A 96 -6.98 7.71 -0.05
CA MET A 96 -8.27 8.40 -0.10
C MET A 96 -8.78 8.80 1.28
N ILE A 97 -8.64 7.94 2.29
CA ILE A 97 -9.02 8.25 3.68
C ILE A 97 -8.17 9.41 4.19
N SER A 98 -6.85 9.35 3.97
CA SER A 98 -5.91 10.41 4.37
C SER A 98 -6.23 11.75 3.70
N ASP A 99 -6.52 11.74 2.39
CA ASP A 99 -6.90 12.93 1.63
C ASP A 99 -8.25 13.52 2.11
N SER A 100 -9.23 12.67 2.43
CA SER A 100 -10.54 13.10 2.92
C SER A 100 -10.43 13.80 4.28
N ILE A 101 -9.66 13.21 5.21
CA ILE A 101 -9.38 13.80 6.52
C ILE A 101 -8.63 15.13 6.38
N ALA A 102 -7.63 15.20 5.51
CA ALA A 102 -6.88 16.44 5.26
C ALA A 102 -7.76 17.58 4.74
N ARG A 103 -8.71 17.27 3.84
CA ARG A 103 -9.69 18.25 3.33
C ARG A 103 -10.66 18.73 4.40
N ALA A 104 -11.17 17.82 5.25
CA ALA A 104 -12.09 18.19 6.34
C ALA A 104 -11.42 19.12 7.38
N ASN A 105 -10.15 18.87 7.71
CA ASN A 105 -9.38 19.70 8.63
C ASN A 105 -9.06 21.09 8.06
N ASN A 106 -8.87 21.21 6.74
CA ASN A 106 -8.62 22.49 6.09
C ASN A 106 -9.89 23.33 5.85
N ALA A 107 -11.07 22.70 5.75
CA ALA A 107 -12.35 23.40 5.59
C ALA A 107 -12.92 23.99 6.90
N SER A 108 -12.38 23.56 8.05
CA SER A 108 -12.78 24.04 9.39
C SER A 108 -11.86 25.16 9.92
N ARG A 109 -11.02 25.74 9.05
CA ARG A 109 -10.14 26.89 9.30
C ARG A 109 -10.50 28.01 8.33
#